data_AF-A0A9D7QS17-F1
#
_entry.id   AF-A0A9D7QS17-F1
#
_cell.length_a   1.000
_cell.length_b   1.000
_cell.length_c   1.000
_cell.angle_alpha   90.00
_cell.angle_beta   90.00
_cell.angle_gamma   90.00
#
_symmetry.space_group_name_H-M   'P 1'
#
loop_
_entity.id
_entity.type
_entity.pdbx_description
1 polymer ?
#
loop_
_entity_poly.entity_id
_entity_poly.type
_entity_poly.pdbx_seq_one_letter_code
_entity_poly.pdbx_strand_id
1 'polypeptide(L)'
;MKFGDGGGLELEENYKEGVLHGKRVQYRFGGIKRSSDFFMNGKLNGLKTVYYDNGFRQEEAQYKDGLRNGISRWYNQSEVITIEYEYKAGKLDGPAKTFFYNGKMQTEGQYSDDLETGSWKSYDDRGTLLKTVIYEKGKIVKETLH
;
A
#
# COMPACT_ATOMS: atom_id res chain seq x y z
N MET A 1 -4.31 26.56 3.24
CA MET A 1 -4.98 26.10 2.00
C MET A 1 -4.34 26.81 0.83
N LYS A 2 -4.18 26.14 -0.31
CA LYS A 2 -3.73 26.73 -1.57
C LYS A 2 -4.75 26.44 -2.66
N PHE A 3 -5.07 27.47 -3.44
CA PHE A 3 -5.98 27.42 -4.58
C PHE A 3 -5.17 27.53 -5.87
N GLY A 4 -5.64 26.85 -6.92
CA GLY A 4 -5.07 26.93 -8.27
C GLY A 4 -5.56 28.14 -9.05
N ASP A 5 -5.00 28.35 -10.23
CA ASP A 5 -5.30 29.50 -11.11
C ASP A 5 -6.77 29.57 -11.56
N GLY A 6 -7.50 28.45 -11.48
CA GLY A 6 -8.95 28.36 -11.74
C GLY A 6 -9.84 28.50 -10.50
N GLY A 7 -9.29 28.85 -9.33
CA GLY A 7 -10.03 29.02 -8.06
C GLY A 7 -10.38 27.71 -7.34
N GLY A 8 -10.06 26.55 -7.92
CA GLY A 8 -10.23 25.25 -7.25
C GLY A 8 -9.24 25.04 -6.12
N LEU A 9 -9.69 24.43 -5.02
CA LEU A 9 -8.81 24.03 -3.92
C LEU A 9 -7.86 22.92 -4.40
N GLU A 10 -6.56 23.14 -4.30
CA GLU A 10 -5.54 22.18 -4.73
C GLU A 10 -4.88 21.47 -3.55
N LEU A 11 -4.82 22.13 -2.39
CA LEU A 11 -4.04 21.67 -1.26
C LEU A 11 -4.57 22.21 0.08
N GLU A 12 -4.78 21.30 1.01
CA GLU A 12 -5.00 21.57 2.43
C GLU A 12 -3.82 21.03 3.23
N GLU A 13 -3.29 21.84 4.14
CA GLU A 13 -2.14 21.51 4.97
C GLU A 13 -2.37 22.03 6.39
N ASN A 14 -1.88 21.28 7.37
CA ASN A 14 -1.94 21.63 8.79
C ASN A 14 -0.52 21.81 9.32
N TYR A 15 -0.31 22.85 10.12
CA TYR A 15 0.99 23.20 10.69
C TYR A 15 0.89 23.36 12.20
N LYS A 16 1.96 22.97 12.91
CA LYS A 16 2.19 23.27 14.33
C LYS A 16 3.56 23.94 14.43
N GLU A 17 3.61 25.14 15.00
CA GLU A 17 4.86 25.91 15.17
C GLU A 17 5.64 26.11 13.85
N GLY A 18 4.91 26.34 12.75
CA GLY A 18 5.51 26.52 11.41
C GLY A 18 5.94 25.24 10.72
N VAL A 19 5.79 24.07 11.36
CA VAL A 19 6.16 22.76 10.81
C VAL A 19 4.92 21.97 10.44
N LEU A 20 4.93 21.29 9.28
CA LEU A 20 3.80 20.49 8.82
C LEU A 20 3.46 19.39 9.85
N HIS A 21 2.25 19.41 10.37
CA HIS A 21 1.79 18.55 11.46
C HIS A 21 0.27 18.34 11.34
N GLY A 22 -0.14 17.09 11.19
CA GLY A 22 -1.51 16.68 10.92
C GLY A 22 -1.73 16.33 9.45
N LYS A 23 -2.97 16.46 9.00
CA LYS A 23 -3.40 16.01 7.68
C LYS A 23 -2.93 16.95 6.57
N ARG A 24 -2.52 16.40 5.44
CA ARG A 24 -2.31 17.07 4.16
C ARG A 24 -3.21 16.42 3.12
N VAL A 25 -4.03 17.20 2.42
CA VAL A 25 -4.92 16.70 1.37
C VAL A 25 -4.58 17.41 0.08
N GLN A 26 -4.31 16.64 -0.96
CA GLN A 26 -4.08 17.15 -2.31
C GLN A 26 -5.29 16.83 -3.17
N TYR A 27 -5.69 17.78 -4.01
CA TYR A 27 -6.83 17.65 -4.91
C TYR A 27 -6.37 17.74 -6.37
N ARG A 28 -7.12 17.10 -7.26
CA ARG A 28 -7.04 17.25 -8.71
C ARG A 28 -8.04 18.32 -9.17
N PHE A 29 -8.01 18.64 -10.45
CA PHE A 29 -9.03 19.47 -11.09
C PHE A 29 -10.44 18.93 -10.77
N GLY A 30 -11.39 19.83 -10.50
CA GLY A 30 -12.74 19.47 -10.10
C GLY A 30 -12.90 19.06 -8.63
N GLY A 31 -11.87 19.21 -7.78
CA GLY A 31 -11.96 18.97 -6.34
C GLY A 31 -11.91 17.49 -5.93
N ILE A 32 -11.55 16.60 -6.85
CA ILE A 32 -11.38 15.17 -6.57
C ILE A 32 -10.10 14.97 -5.77
N LYS A 33 -10.15 14.24 -4.65
CA LYS A 33 -8.95 13.96 -3.85
C LYS A 33 -7.94 13.17 -4.68
N ARG A 34 -6.69 13.63 -4.68
CA ARG A 34 -5.53 12.93 -5.23
C ARG A 34 -4.86 12.08 -4.15
N SER A 35 -4.62 12.68 -2.98
CA SER A 35 -4.06 11.99 -1.83
C SER A 35 -4.49 12.60 -0.51
N SER A 36 -4.39 11.82 0.55
CA SER A 36 -4.57 12.21 1.94
C SER A 36 -3.43 11.61 2.76
N ASP A 37 -2.58 12.46 3.30
CA ASP A 37 -1.33 12.09 3.96
C ASP A 37 -1.36 12.62 5.40
N PHE A 38 -0.77 11.89 6.36
CA PHE A 38 -0.56 12.42 7.72
C PHE A 38 0.92 12.71 7.95
N PHE A 39 1.20 13.87 8.54
CA PHE A 39 2.53 14.32 8.90
C PHE A 39 2.65 14.55 10.41
N MET A 40 3.80 14.21 10.97
CA MET A 40 4.19 14.60 12.32
C MET A 40 5.57 15.22 12.25
N ASN A 41 5.70 16.48 12.68
CA ASN A 41 6.95 17.23 12.71
C ASN A 41 7.67 17.23 11.36
N GLY A 42 6.93 17.48 10.29
CA GLY A 42 7.44 17.59 8.92
C GLY A 42 7.67 16.26 8.20
N LYS A 43 7.50 15.11 8.88
CA LYS A 43 7.68 13.78 8.29
C LYS A 43 6.36 13.06 8.12
N LEU A 44 6.21 12.31 7.02
CA LEU A 44 5.11 11.37 6.81
C LEU A 44 5.07 10.37 7.98
N ASN A 45 3.97 10.34 8.71
CA ASN A 45 3.84 9.51 9.90
C ASN A 45 2.35 9.20 10.13
N GLY A 46 1.95 7.95 10.01
CA GLY A 46 0.56 7.52 9.95
C GLY A 46 0.12 7.15 8.54
N LEU A 47 -1.19 7.19 8.30
CA LEU A 47 -1.80 6.71 7.06
C LEU A 47 -1.56 7.69 5.90
N LYS A 48 -1.15 7.12 4.76
CA LYS A 48 -1.17 7.75 3.44
C LYS A 48 -2.20 7.02 2.58
N THR A 49 -3.08 7.77 1.93
CA THR A 49 -4.06 7.24 0.98
C THR A 49 -3.92 7.94 -0.36
N VAL A 50 -3.89 7.18 -1.45
CA VAL A 50 -3.92 7.67 -2.83
C VAL A 50 -5.22 7.22 -3.47
N TYR A 51 -5.81 8.08 -4.31
CA TYR A 51 -7.11 7.81 -4.94
C TYR A 51 -7.00 7.79 -6.47
N TYR A 52 -7.80 6.92 -7.09
CA TYR A 52 -8.09 6.96 -8.51
C TYR A 52 -8.88 8.23 -8.88
N ASP A 53 -9.01 8.49 -10.19
CA ASP A 53 -9.78 9.64 -10.68
C ASP A 53 -11.28 9.51 -10.43
N ASN A 54 -11.78 8.27 -10.25
CA ASN A 54 -13.17 8.03 -9.81
C ASN A 54 -13.38 8.26 -8.29
N GLY A 55 -12.33 8.67 -7.56
CA GLY A 55 -12.38 8.93 -6.12
C GLY A 55 -12.23 7.70 -5.24
N PHE A 56 -12.20 6.48 -5.81
CA PHE A 56 -11.92 5.27 -5.04
C PHE A 56 -10.46 5.16 -4.65
N ARG A 57 -10.20 4.41 -3.58
CA ARG A 57 -8.83 4.18 -3.10
C ARG A 57 -8.05 3.39 -4.13
N GLN A 58 -6.82 3.82 -4.35
CA GLN A 58 -5.81 3.12 -5.14
C GLN A 58 -4.77 2.47 -4.24
N GLU A 59 -4.35 3.19 -3.19
CA GLU A 59 -3.35 2.73 -2.23
C GLU A 59 -3.71 3.24 -0.83
N GLU A 60 -3.50 2.40 0.18
CA GLU A 60 -3.42 2.79 1.59
C GLU A 60 -2.11 2.24 2.16
N ALA A 61 -1.28 3.08 2.78
CA ALA A 61 0.00 2.66 3.34
C ALA A 61 0.29 3.36 4.67
N GLN A 62 0.74 2.61 5.67
CA GLN A 62 1.19 3.14 6.95
C GLN A 62 2.63 3.60 6.88
N TYR A 63 2.92 4.78 7.44
CA TYR A 63 4.26 5.35 7.53
C TYR A 63 4.66 5.62 8.98
N LYS A 64 5.95 5.55 9.26
CA LYS A 64 6.55 6.03 10.50
C LYS A 64 7.86 6.73 10.14
N ASP A 65 7.99 7.97 10.57
CA ASP A 65 9.19 8.80 10.35
C ASP A 65 9.67 8.87 8.89
N GLY A 66 8.72 8.89 7.96
CA GLY A 66 8.96 8.98 6.52
C GLY A 66 9.12 7.63 5.81
N LEU A 67 9.17 6.51 6.54
CA LEU A 67 9.34 5.17 5.99
C LEU A 67 8.04 4.37 6.08
N ARG A 68 7.74 3.52 5.09
CA ARG A 68 6.62 2.58 5.19
C ARG A 68 6.81 1.66 6.39
N ASN A 69 5.81 1.56 7.24
CA ASN A 69 5.90 0.79 8.47
C ASN A 69 4.50 0.35 8.93
N GLY A 70 4.17 -0.91 8.64
CA GLY A 70 2.87 -1.54 8.80
C GLY A 70 2.32 -2.03 7.46
N ILE A 71 1.03 -2.32 7.44
CA ILE A 71 0.35 -2.85 6.25
C ILE A 71 0.19 -1.77 5.19
N SER A 72 0.51 -2.13 3.94
CA SER A 72 0.17 -1.41 2.73
C SER A 72 -0.78 -2.25 1.87
N ARG A 73 -1.81 -1.62 1.33
CA ARG A 73 -2.82 -2.23 0.47
C ARG A 73 -2.95 -1.45 -0.83
N TRP A 74 -3.16 -2.20 -1.90
CA TRP A 74 -3.53 -1.65 -3.20
C TRP A 74 -4.86 -2.23 -3.63
N TYR A 75 -5.64 -1.39 -4.28
CA TYR A 75 -7.00 -1.68 -4.68
C TYR A 75 -7.11 -1.50 -6.20
N ASN A 76 -8.03 -2.23 -6.82
CA ASN A 76 -8.45 -1.92 -8.19
C ASN A 76 -9.48 -0.78 -8.20
N GLN A 77 -9.92 -0.39 -9.39
CA GLN A 77 -10.93 0.67 -9.60
C GLN A 77 -12.35 0.30 -9.14
N SER A 78 -12.54 -0.88 -8.55
CA SER A 78 -13.80 -1.34 -7.94
C SER A 78 -13.66 -1.54 -6.42
N GLU A 79 -12.64 -0.94 -5.79
CA GLU A 79 -12.33 -1.04 -4.36
C GLU A 79 -12.00 -2.45 -3.85
N VAL A 80 -11.66 -3.38 -4.75
CA VAL A 80 -11.21 -4.72 -4.37
C VAL A 80 -9.70 -4.69 -4.14
N ILE A 81 -9.24 -5.23 -3.00
CA ILE A 81 -7.81 -5.36 -2.70
C ILE A 81 -7.16 -6.33 -3.69
N THR A 82 -6.07 -5.92 -4.31
CA THR A 82 -5.26 -6.74 -5.22
C THR A 82 -3.89 -7.08 -4.65
N ILE A 83 -3.38 -6.29 -3.69
CA ILE A 83 -2.08 -6.51 -3.04
C ILE A 83 -2.19 -6.09 -1.57
N GLU A 84 -1.65 -6.91 -0.66
CA GLU A 84 -1.46 -6.58 0.76
C GLU A 84 -0.06 -7.01 1.19
N TYR A 85 0.78 -6.05 1.59
CA TYR A 85 2.15 -6.28 2.05
C TYR A 85 2.40 -5.63 3.41
N GLU A 86 3.16 -6.32 4.27
CA GLU A 86 3.70 -5.72 5.49
C GLU A 86 5.08 -5.14 5.26
N TYR A 87 5.26 -3.89 5.72
CA TYR A 87 6.54 -3.20 5.71
C TYR A 87 7.04 -2.93 7.13
N LYS A 88 8.35 -2.96 7.32
CA LYS A 88 9.01 -2.50 8.53
C LYS A 88 10.20 -1.62 8.16
N ALA A 89 10.21 -0.39 8.66
CA ALA A 89 11.26 0.59 8.37
C ALA A 89 11.62 0.71 6.87
N GLY A 90 10.61 0.67 6.00
CA GLY A 90 10.75 0.84 4.55
C GLY A 90 10.98 -0.44 3.76
N LYS A 91 11.21 -1.58 4.40
CA LYS A 91 11.43 -2.88 3.75
C LYS A 91 10.22 -3.79 3.87
N LEU A 92 10.04 -4.70 2.92
CA LEU A 92 9.12 -5.83 3.06
C LEU A 92 9.65 -6.78 4.13
N ASP A 93 8.89 -6.90 5.22
CA ASP A 93 9.25 -7.71 6.38
C ASP A 93 7.96 -8.13 7.08
N GLY A 94 7.52 -9.35 6.82
CA GLY A 94 6.22 -9.88 7.23
C GLY A 94 5.42 -10.50 6.08
N PRO A 95 4.11 -10.70 6.27
CA PRO A 95 3.23 -11.32 5.29
C PRO A 95 3.11 -10.52 4.00
N ALA A 96 2.99 -11.28 2.91
CA ALA A 96 2.69 -10.75 1.59
C ALA A 96 1.60 -11.57 0.92
N LYS A 97 0.61 -10.87 0.37
CA LYS A 97 -0.52 -11.48 -0.35
C LYS A 97 -0.80 -10.73 -1.63
N THR A 98 -1.16 -11.47 -2.66
CA THR A 98 -1.75 -10.91 -3.88
C THR A 98 -3.07 -11.58 -4.16
N PHE A 99 -3.96 -10.86 -4.84
CA PHE A 99 -5.31 -11.30 -5.13
C PHE A 99 -5.61 -11.06 -6.60
N PHE A 100 -6.38 -11.97 -7.18
CA PHE A 100 -6.99 -11.77 -8.49
C PHE A 100 -7.88 -10.53 -8.47
N TYR A 101 -8.24 -10.02 -9.65
CA TYR A 101 -9.10 -8.83 -9.79
C TYR A 101 -10.47 -8.96 -9.09
N ASN A 102 -10.95 -10.19 -8.87
CA ASN A 102 -12.17 -10.50 -8.15
C ASN A 102 -11.99 -10.64 -6.61
N GLY A 103 -10.78 -10.40 -6.09
CA GLY A 103 -10.46 -10.45 -4.67
C GLY A 103 -10.12 -11.84 -4.13
N LYS A 104 -10.13 -12.88 -4.98
CA LYS A 104 -9.69 -14.22 -4.56
C LYS A 104 -8.18 -14.27 -4.39
N MET A 105 -7.71 -15.03 -3.40
CA MET A 105 -6.28 -15.22 -3.14
C MET A 105 -5.58 -15.76 -4.39
N GLN A 106 -4.52 -15.08 -4.82
CA GLN A 106 -3.66 -15.51 -5.92
C GLN A 106 -2.35 -16.06 -5.39
N THR A 107 -1.68 -15.32 -4.50
CA THR A 107 -0.49 -15.81 -3.79
C THR A 107 -0.47 -15.37 -2.34
N GLU A 108 0.16 -16.18 -1.49
CA GLU A 108 0.50 -15.80 -0.12
C GLU A 108 1.89 -16.32 0.26
N GLY A 109 2.61 -15.55 1.07
CA GLY A 109 3.94 -15.88 1.56
C GLY A 109 4.42 -14.85 2.56
N GLN A 110 5.74 -14.81 2.79
CA GLN A 110 6.37 -13.85 3.68
C GLN A 110 7.69 -13.34 3.08
N TYR A 111 8.03 -12.11 3.44
CA TYR A 111 9.34 -11.51 3.22
C TYR A 111 10.07 -11.32 4.55
N SER A 112 11.39 -11.33 4.50
CA SER A 112 12.27 -10.85 5.57
C SER A 112 13.38 -10.03 4.92
N ASP A 113 13.50 -8.77 5.30
CA ASP A 113 14.47 -7.82 4.71
C ASP A 113 14.43 -7.80 3.17
N ASP A 114 13.24 -7.63 2.59
CA ASP A 114 12.98 -7.62 1.14
C ASP A 114 13.20 -8.95 0.41
N LEU A 115 13.54 -10.03 1.11
CA LEU A 115 13.78 -11.36 0.53
C LEU A 115 12.66 -12.32 0.86
N GLU A 116 12.18 -13.08 -0.13
CA GLU A 116 11.20 -14.14 0.08
C GLU A 116 11.74 -15.16 1.09
N THR A 117 10.88 -15.55 2.02
CA THR A 117 11.22 -16.53 3.06
C THR A 117 10.04 -17.44 3.37
N GLY A 118 10.34 -18.68 3.73
CA GLY A 118 9.35 -19.67 4.10
C GLY A 118 8.53 -20.16 2.92
N SER A 119 7.29 -20.56 3.20
CA SER A 119 6.41 -21.19 2.21
C SER A 119 5.59 -20.15 1.45
N TRP A 120 5.74 -20.16 0.13
CA TRP A 120 4.98 -19.38 -0.83
C TRP A 120 4.00 -20.27 -1.55
N LYS A 121 2.72 -19.92 -1.50
CA LYS A 121 1.63 -20.67 -2.15
C LYS A 121 1.03 -19.85 -3.26
N SER A 122 0.64 -20.51 -4.35
CA SER A 122 -0.12 -19.91 -5.45
C SER A 122 -1.38 -20.71 -5.75
N TYR A 123 -2.47 -20.00 -6.04
CA TYR A 123 -3.79 -20.54 -6.26
C TYR A 123 -4.32 -20.16 -7.65
N ASP A 124 -5.23 -20.95 -8.21
CA ASP A 124 -6.02 -20.55 -9.38
C ASP A 124 -7.20 -19.63 -9.00
N ASP A 125 -7.94 -19.17 -10.00
CA ASP A 125 -9.11 -18.29 -9.83
C ASP A 125 -10.33 -19.00 -9.19
N ARG A 126 -10.25 -20.31 -8.97
CA ARG A 126 -11.22 -21.12 -8.23
C ARG A 126 -10.80 -21.31 -6.77
N GLY A 127 -9.56 -20.96 -6.41
CA GLY A 127 -8.98 -21.15 -5.09
C GLY A 127 -8.29 -22.50 -4.91
N THR A 128 -8.07 -23.26 -5.99
CA THR A 128 -7.29 -24.50 -5.97
C THR A 128 -5.82 -24.17 -5.77
N LEU A 129 -5.17 -24.81 -4.80
CA LEU A 129 -3.72 -24.69 -4.63
C LEU A 129 -3.02 -25.34 -5.83
N LEU A 130 -2.19 -24.57 -6.52
CA LEU A 130 -1.45 -25.07 -7.70
C LEU A 130 -0.02 -25.47 -7.32
N LYS A 131 0.61 -24.68 -6.47
CA LYS A 131 2.06 -24.78 -6.22
C LYS A 131 2.42 -24.23 -4.85
N THR A 132 3.44 -24.85 -4.26
CA THR A 132 4.11 -24.39 -3.05
C THR A 132 5.62 -24.33 -3.29
N VAL A 133 6.24 -23.18 -3.02
CA VAL A 133 7.68 -22.95 -3.14
C VAL A 133 8.23 -22.57 -1.78
N ILE A 134 9.30 -23.23 -1.35
CA ILE A 134 10.01 -22.87 -0.12
C ILE A 134 11.20 -21.99 -0.49
N TYR A 135 11.25 -20.79 0.06
CA TYR A 135 12.35 -19.84 -0.11
C TYR A 135 13.20 -19.73 1.17
N GLU A 136 14.51 -19.63 0.98
CA GLU A 136 15.46 -19.20 2.00
C GLU A 136 16.27 -18.02 1.46
N LYS A 137 16.08 -16.84 2.06
CA LYS A 137 16.77 -15.60 1.68
C LYS A 137 16.67 -15.32 0.17
N GLY A 138 15.44 -15.39 -0.35
CA GLY A 138 15.12 -15.13 -1.77
C GLY A 138 15.52 -16.26 -2.73
N LYS A 139 16.05 -17.39 -2.24
CA LYS A 139 16.43 -18.54 -3.07
C LYS A 139 15.43 -19.68 -2.91
N ILE A 140 15.03 -20.27 -4.03
CA ILE A 140 14.20 -21.47 -4.03
C ILE A 140 15.00 -22.64 -3.47
N VAL A 141 14.47 -23.26 -2.42
CA VAL A 141 15.01 -24.48 -1.81
C VAL A 141 14.20 -25.70 -2.24
N LYS A 142 12.89 -25.55 -2.40
CA LYS A 142 12.00 -26.63 -2.80
C LYS A 142 10.80 -26.10 -3.55
N GLU A 143 10.31 -26.90 -4.48
CA GLU A 143 9.05 -26.68 -5.19
C GLU A 143 8.20 -27.95 -5.16
N THR A 144 6.90 -27.78 -4.93
CA THR A 144 5.89 -28.84 -4.96
C THR A 144 4.71 -28.36 -5.80
N LEU A 145 4.31 -29.15 -6.81
CA LEU A 145 3.07 -28.97 -7.57
C LEU A 145 1.97 -29.82 -6.95
N HIS A 146 0.71 -29.37 -7.03
CA HIS A 146 -0.46 -30.04 -6.47
C HIS A 146 -1.49 -30.38 -7.54
#